data_AF-A0A949M0P5-F1
#
_entry.id   AF-A0A949M0P5-F1
#
_cell.length_a   1.000
_cell.length_b   1.000
_cell.length_c   1.000
_cell.angle_alpha   90.00
_cell.angle_beta   90.00
_cell.angle_gamma   90.00
#
_symmetry.space_group_name_H-M   'P 1'
#
loop_
_entity.id
_entity.type
_entity.pdbx_description
1 polymer ?
#
loop_
_entity_poly.entity_id
_entity_poly.type
_entity_poly.pdbx_seq_one_letter_code
_entity_poly.pdbx_strand_id
1 'polypeptide(L)'
;MRKRVVGAVIVLVAIVANLIIIPLSTQAVARTPAEVPPTQPPFTSRYFPETNFTAMNSFKRFWERTPNALFVLGYPISAPFIEESFTNPGQFYR
;
A
#
# COMPACT_ATOMS: atom_id res chain seq x y z
N MET A 1 9.01 -42.69 -24.10
CA MET A 1 8.45 -41.46 -24.69
C MET A 1 7.26 -40.89 -23.89
N ARG A 2 6.20 -41.67 -23.57
CA ARG A 2 5.01 -41.23 -22.79
C ARG A 2 5.30 -40.54 -21.44
N LYS A 3 6.28 -41.02 -20.66
CA LYS A 3 6.64 -40.44 -19.35
C LYS A 3 7.18 -39.00 -19.43
N ARG A 4 7.84 -38.64 -20.55
CA ARG A 4 8.36 -37.27 -20.78
C ARG A 4 7.23 -36.30 -21.15
N VAL A 5 6.24 -36.78 -21.89
CA VAL A 5 5.05 -35.99 -22.28
C VAL A 5 4.16 -35.68 -21.07
N VAL A 6 3.94 -36.66 -20.19
CA VAL A 6 3.16 -36.45 -18.95
C VAL A 6 3.83 -35.44 -18.02
N GLY A 7 5.16 -35.52 -17.87
CA GLY A 7 5.91 -34.53 -17.08
C GLY A 7 5.80 -33.11 -17.66
N ALA A 8 5.90 -32.96 -18.98
CA ALA A 8 5.76 -31.66 -19.65
C ALA A 8 4.34 -31.06 -19.48
N VAL A 9 3.30 -31.89 -19.54
CA VAL A 9 1.90 -31.46 -19.33
C VAL A 9 1.68 -30.98 -17.89
N ILE A 10 2.24 -31.68 -16.89
CA ILE A 10 2.12 -31.27 -15.48
C ILE A 10 2.81 -29.92 -15.25
N VAL A 11 3.99 -29.71 -15.83
CA VAL A 11 4.70 -28.42 -15.74
C VAL A 11 3.91 -27.30 -16.41
N LEU A 12 3.33 -27.55 -17.59
CA LEU A 12 2.51 -26.57 -18.29
C LEU A 12 1.26 -26.20 -17.47
N VAL A 13 0.58 -27.19 -16.90
CA VAL A 13 -0.59 -26.98 -16.03
C VAL A 13 -0.20 -26.21 -14.76
N ALA A 14 0.95 -26.50 -14.16
CA ALA A 14 1.45 -25.76 -13.00
C ALA A 14 1.77 -24.30 -13.34
N ILE A 15 2.35 -24.02 -14.51
CA ILE A 15 2.62 -22.64 -14.97
C ILE A 15 1.31 -21.89 -15.24
N VAL A 16 0.37 -22.52 -15.93
CA VAL A 16 -0.96 -21.92 -16.19
C VAL A 16 -1.72 -21.68 -14.88
N ALA A 17 -1.67 -22.61 -13.94
CA ALA A 17 -2.26 -22.43 -12.60
C ALA A 17 -1.62 -21.26 -11.84
N ASN A 18 -0.31 -21.06 -11.95
CA ASN A 18 0.38 -19.92 -11.32
C ASN A 18 -0.01 -18.58 -11.97
N LEU A 19 -0.28 -18.53 -13.27
CA LEU A 19 -0.69 -17.31 -13.97
C LEU A 19 -2.12 -16.86 -13.63
N ILE A 20 -2.97 -17.76 -13.11
CA ILE A 20 -4.35 -17.44 -12.68
C ILE A 20 -4.37 -16.83 -11.27
N ILE A 21 -3.35 -17.09 -10.44
CA ILE A 21 -3.31 -16.68 -9.02
C ILE A 21 -2.68 -15.29 -8.84
N ILE A 22 -1.95 -14.75 -9.83
CA ILE A 22 -1.46 -13.38 -9.77
C ILE A 22 -2.69 -12.47 -9.92
N PRO A 23 -3.15 -11.75 -8.89
CA PRO A 23 -4.15 -10.72 -9.13
C PRO A 23 -3.50 -9.74 -10.10
N LEU A 24 -4.10 -9.57 -11.27
CA LEU A 24 -3.77 -8.50 -12.20
C LEU A 24 -4.08 -7.20 -11.46
N SER A 25 -3.14 -6.77 -10.62
CA SER A 25 -3.26 -5.61 -9.77
C SER A 25 -2.96 -4.43 -10.68
N THR A 26 -3.88 -4.14 -11.60
CA THR A 26 -3.87 -2.89 -12.34
C THR A 26 -4.17 -1.82 -11.30
N GLN A 27 -3.13 -1.30 -10.65
CA GLN A 27 -3.23 -0.11 -9.83
C GLN A 27 -3.56 1.04 -10.78
N ALA A 28 -4.84 1.21 -11.10
CA ALA A 28 -5.32 2.40 -11.76
C ALA A 28 -5.06 3.58 -10.82
N VAL A 29 -4.53 4.68 -11.35
CA VAL A 29 -4.35 5.89 -10.55
C VAL A 29 -5.73 6.43 -10.19
N ALA A 30 -6.00 6.55 -8.88
CA ALA A 30 -7.27 7.05 -8.39
C ALA A 30 -7.54 8.47 -8.92
N ARG A 31 -8.70 8.66 -9.53
CA ARG A 31 -9.16 9.95 -10.09
C ARG A 31 -10.14 10.67 -9.21
N THR A 32 -10.59 10.03 -8.14
CA THR A 32 -11.39 10.63 -7.08
C THR A 32 -10.92 10.12 -5.73
N PRO A 33 -11.16 10.85 -4.62
CA PRO A 33 -10.78 10.38 -3.29
C PRO A 33 -11.40 9.03 -2.89
N ALA A 34 -12.59 8.72 -3.41
CA ALA A 34 -13.30 7.46 -3.12
C ALA A 34 -12.66 6.23 -3.80
N GLU A 35 -11.89 6.45 -4.88
CA GLU A 35 -11.21 5.38 -5.61
C GLU A 35 -9.90 4.97 -4.93
N VAL A 36 -9.37 5.78 -4.01
CA VAL A 36 -8.12 5.44 -3.31
C VAL A 36 -8.33 4.17 -2.48
N PRO A 37 -7.53 3.11 -2.71
CA PRO A 37 -7.73 1.84 -2.03
C PRO A 37 -7.74 1.99 -0.49
N PRO A 38 -8.58 1.21 0.21
CA PRO A 38 -8.55 1.20 1.66
C PRO A 38 -7.18 0.70 2.15
N THR A 39 -6.79 1.14 3.35
CA THR A 39 -5.56 0.63 3.94
C THR A 39 -5.77 -0.84 4.25
N GLN A 40 -4.79 -1.67 3.89
CA GLN A 40 -4.85 -3.10 4.19
C GLN A 40 -4.37 -3.34 5.63
N PRO A 41 -4.96 -4.31 6.34
CA PRO A 41 -4.47 -4.72 7.66
C PRO A 41 -3.05 -5.34 7.57
N PRO A 42 -2.28 -5.34 8.68
CA PRO A 42 -2.65 -4.85 10.00
C PRO A 42 -2.57 -3.32 10.11
N PHE A 43 -3.57 -2.73 10.77
CA PHE A 43 -3.58 -1.30 11.07
C PHE A 43 -2.61 -1.00 12.22
N THR A 44 -1.90 0.12 12.12
CA THR A 44 -1.01 0.59 13.20
C THR A 44 -1.29 2.06 13.49
N SER A 45 -1.30 2.43 14.76
CA SER A 45 -1.58 3.79 15.19
C SER A 45 -0.77 4.17 16.42
N ARG A 46 -0.53 5.47 16.60
CA ARG A 46 0.07 6.06 17.80
C ARG A 46 -0.55 7.44 18.03
N TYR A 47 -1.15 7.62 19.20
CA TYR A 47 -1.73 8.89 19.63
C TYR A 47 -0.66 9.82 20.21
N PHE A 48 -0.78 11.11 19.92
CA PHE A 48 0.08 12.17 20.43
C PHE A 48 -0.77 13.21 21.17
N PRO A 49 -0.75 13.24 22.52
CA PRO A 49 -1.56 14.16 23.30
C PRO A 49 -1.21 15.64 23.08
N GLU A 50 0.01 15.94 22.63
CA GLU A 50 0.50 17.30 22.43
C GLU A 50 -0.27 18.04 21.33
N THR A 51 -0.76 17.31 20.33
CA THR A 51 -1.51 17.86 19.20
C THR A 51 -2.90 17.25 19.04
N ASN A 52 -3.26 16.29 19.89
CA ASN A 52 -4.49 15.49 19.81
C ASN A 52 -4.67 14.75 18.48
N PHE A 53 -3.57 14.46 17.76
CA PHE A 53 -3.60 13.70 16.51
C PHE A 53 -2.95 12.32 16.63
N THR A 54 -3.29 11.45 15.69
CA THR A 54 -2.81 10.07 15.65
C THR A 54 -1.99 9.83 14.39
N ALA A 55 -0.74 9.39 14.53
CA ALA A 55 0.02 8.87 13.41
C ALA A 55 -0.48 7.46 13.09
N MET A 56 -0.77 7.18 11.82
CA MET A 56 -1.32 5.89 11.39
C MET A 56 -0.47 5.27 10.26
N ASN A 57 -0.44 3.94 10.20
CA ASN A 57 -0.01 3.14 9.06
C ASN A 57 1.37 3.52 8.49
N SER A 58 1.45 3.89 7.20
CA SER A 58 2.68 4.30 6.52
C SER A 58 3.35 5.48 7.21
N PHE A 59 2.58 6.52 7.54
CA PHE A 59 3.09 7.71 8.20
C PHE A 59 3.66 7.40 9.60
N LYS A 60 2.96 6.57 10.40
CA LYS A 60 3.50 6.09 11.70
C LYS A 60 4.85 5.39 11.52
N ARG A 61 4.93 4.45 10.57
CA ARG A 61 6.18 3.72 10.30
C ARG A 61 7.30 4.64 9.82
N PHE A 62 6.97 5.65 9.03
CA PHE A 62 7.93 6.66 8.59
C PHE A 62 8.45 7.46 9.78
N TRP A 63 7.54 8.01 10.59
CA TRP A 63 7.90 8.75 11.80
C TRP A 63 8.78 7.92 12.74
N GLU A 64 8.45 6.65 12.98
CA GLU A 64 9.23 5.76 13.87
C GLU A 64 10.62 5.42 13.34
N ARG A 65 10.81 5.40 12.02
CA ARG A 65 12.10 5.09 11.39
C ARG A 65 12.98 6.31 11.19
N THR A 66 12.41 7.53 11.23
CA THR A 66 13.17 8.76 11.08
C THR A 66 14.01 9.01 12.34
N PRO A 67 15.35 9.06 12.25
CA PRO A 67 16.19 9.43 13.38
C PRO A 67 15.80 10.82 13.90
N ASN A 68 15.62 10.96 15.22
CA ASN A 68 15.17 12.20 15.84
C ASN A 68 13.88 12.76 15.20
N ALA A 69 12.91 11.90 14.89
CA ALA A 69 11.66 12.26 14.21
C ALA A 69 10.94 13.48 14.80
N LEU A 70 10.94 13.65 16.13
CA LEU A 70 10.34 14.82 16.75
C LEU A 70 11.00 16.13 16.30
N PHE A 71 12.31 16.14 16.12
CA PHE A 71 13.03 17.32 15.62
C PHE A 71 12.86 17.52 14.10
N VAL A 72 12.85 16.42 13.34
CA VAL A 72 12.82 16.47 11.86
C VAL A 72 11.42 16.70 11.31
N LEU A 73 10.43 16.01 11.87
CA LEU A 73 9.04 15.97 11.38
C LEU A 73 8.06 16.68 12.33
N GLY A 74 8.40 16.80 13.62
CA GLY A 74 7.48 17.29 14.62
C GLY A 74 6.41 16.26 15.02
N TYR A 75 5.44 16.73 15.80
CA TYR A 75 4.22 15.97 16.08
C TYR A 75 3.28 15.99 14.88
N PRO A 76 2.41 14.98 14.69
CA PRO A 76 1.35 15.04 13.70
C PRO A 76 0.42 16.23 13.99
N ILE A 77 0.03 16.99 12.98
CA ILE A 77 -0.83 18.20 13.13
C ILE A 77 -2.18 18.07 12.42
N SER A 78 -2.49 16.88 11.89
CA SER A 78 -3.76 16.56 11.26
C SER A 78 -4.06 15.06 11.35
N ALA A 79 -5.32 14.70 11.09
CA ALA A 79 -5.70 13.32 10.82
C ALA A 79 -5.27 12.93 9.40
N PRO A 80 -5.01 11.63 9.11
CA PRO A 80 -4.73 11.20 7.74
C PRO A 80 -5.87 11.54 6.78
N PHE A 81 -5.53 12.05 5.60
CA PHE A 81 -6.48 12.41 4.56
C PHE A 81 -6.01 11.89 3.20
N ILE A 82 -6.88 11.96 2.20
CA ILE A 82 -6.53 11.68 0.81
C ILE A 82 -6.02 12.98 0.19
N GLU A 83 -4.79 12.95 -0.32
CA GLU A 83 -4.11 14.08 -0.93
C GLU A 83 -4.24 14.04 -2.46
N GLU A 84 -4.50 15.20 -3.06
CA GLU A 84 -4.40 15.38 -4.50
C GLU A 84 -2.95 15.69 -4.89
N SER A 85 -2.46 15.06 -5.95
CA SER A 85 -1.11 15.31 -6.45
C SER A 85 -0.98 16.73 -6.99
N PHE A 86 0.00 17.44 -6.42
CA PHE A 86 0.38 18.76 -6.90
C PHE A 86 0.99 18.72 -8.31
N THR A 87 1.77 17.69 -8.64
CA THR A 87 2.42 17.57 -9.96
C THR A 87 1.47 17.02 -11.03
N ASN A 88 0.48 16.23 -10.62
CA ASN A 88 -0.47 15.57 -11.51
C ASN A 88 -1.91 15.80 -11.02
N PRO A 89 -2.49 16.99 -11.25
CA PRO A 89 -3.84 17.30 -10.79
C PRO A 89 -4.88 16.25 -11.21
N GLY A 90 -5.85 15.96 -10.33
CA GLY A 90 -6.82 14.90 -10.48
C GLY A 90 -6.28 13.48 -10.24
N GLN A 91 -5.06 13.33 -9.71
CA GLN A 91 -4.56 12.06 -9.17
C GLN A 91 -4.58 12.11 -7.64
N PHE A 92 -5.11 11.08 -6.99
CA PHE A 92 -5.31 11.06 -5.54
C PHE A 92 -4.52 9.94 -4.87
N TYR A 93 -3.97 10.22 -3.69
CA TYR A 93 -3.10 9.34 -2.91
C TYR A 93 -3.42 9.42 -1.42
N ARG A 94 -2.95 8.45 -0.64
CA ARG A 94 -3.02 8.48 0.84
C ARG A 94 -1.63 8.73 1.41
#